data_AF-A0A954MX71-F1
#
_entry.id   AF-A0A954MX71-F1
#
_cell.length_a   1.000
_cell.length_b   1.000
_cell.length_c   1.000
_cell.angle_alpha   90.00
_cell.angle_beta   90.00
_cell.angle_gamma   90.00
#
_symmetry.space_group_name_H-M   'P 1'
#
loop_
_entity.id
_entity.type
_entity.pdbx_description
1 polymer ?
#
loop_
_entity_poly.entity_id
_entity_poly.type
_entity_poly.pdbx_seq_one_letter_code
_entity_poly.pdbx_strand_id
1 'polypeptide(L)'
;MAETEQKNSAAGIRWNLEDLYLGIDDPNIERDLSGCRSACEAFEKEYRGLLKSGATEPSQIKQALVDLEKILESLSKLGSFVGLLTAVDNLNNEYRKLEDRIDQLGVEIQ
;
A
#
# COMPACT_ATOMS: atom_id res chain seq x y z
N MET A 1 -5.14 -41.43 -27.93
CA MET A 1 -4.52 -40.14 -27.57
C MET A 1 -5.18 -39.74 -26.27
N ALA A 2 -4.49 -39.87 -25.13
CA ALA A 2 -5.06 -39.55 -23.82
C ALA A 2 -4.55 -38.17 -23.43
N GLU A 3 -5.45 -37.17 -23.42
CA GLU A 3 -5.19 -35.87 -22.82
C GLU A 3 -5.07 -36.07 -21.31
N THR A 4 -3.85 -35.92 -20.80
CA THR A 4 -3.60 -35.78 -19.37
C THR A 4 -4.22 -34.46 -18.94
N GLU A 5 -5.37 -34.52 -18.24
CA GLU A 5 -5.87 -33.39 -17.46
C GLU A 5 -4.79 -32.98 -16.46
N GLN A 6 -4.09 -31.89 -16.76
CA GLN A 6 -3.10 -31.33 -15.88
C GLN A 6 -3.83 -30.65 -14.70
N LYS A 7 -4.16 -31.45 -13.68
CA LYS A 7 -4.64 -30.94 -12.40
C LYS A 7 -3.62 -29.94 -11.88
N ASN A 8 -4.02 -28.67 -11.85
CA ASN A 8 -3.19 -27.61 -11.31
C ASN A 8 -2.90 -27.93 -9.84
N SER A 9 -1.64 -28.21 -9.50
CA SER A 9 -1.21 -28.62 -8.16
C SER A 9 -1.46 -27.55 -7.10
N ALA A 10 -1.75 -26.31 -7.52
CA ALA A 10 -2.09 -25.20 -6.63
C ALA A 10 -3.60 -24.95 -6.50
N ALA A 11 -4.46 -25.80 -7.08
CA ALA A 11 -5.91 -25.64 -6.98
C ALA A 11 -6.37 -25.66 -5.50
N GLY A 12 -6.90 -24.53 -5.02
CA GLY A 12 -7.38 -24.37 -3.64
C GLY A 12 -6.32 -23.86 -2.65
N ILE A 13 -5.06 -23.75 -3.04
CA ILE A 13 -4.02 -23.09 -2.21
C ILE A 13 -4.29 -21.58 -2.23
N ARG A 14 -4.18 -20.94 -1.06
CA ARG A 14 -4.30 -19.49 -0.87
C ARG A 14 -3.10 -18.98 -0.09
N TRP A 15 -2.69 -17.76 -0.40
CA TRP A 15 -1.70 -17.04 0.39
C TRP A 15 -2.30 -16.76 1.77
N ASN A 16 -1.56 -17.06 2.84
CA ASN A 16 -1.91 -16.52 4.15
C ASN A 16 -1.45 -15.05 4.18
N LEU A 17 -2.39 -14.13 4.36
CA LEU A 17 -2.15 -12.69 4.37
C LEU A 17 -2.27 -12.08 5.77
N GLU A 18 -2.46 -12.89 6.81
CA GLU A 18 -2.67 -12.44 8.19
C GLU A 18 -1.50 -11.59 8.74
N ASP A 19 -0.28 -11.80 8.22
CA ASP A 19 0.89 -10.98 8.54
C ASP A 19 0.77 -9.52 8.03
N LEU A 20 -0.04 -9.29 7.00
CA LEU A 20 -0.35 -7.95 6.48
C LEU A 20 -1.62 -7.40 7.13
N TYR A 21 -2.73 -8.11 6.95
CA TYR A 21 -4.05 -7.81 7.49
C TYR A 21 -4.87 -9.10 7.63
N LEU A 22 -5.73 -9.18 8.65
CA LEU A 22 -6.55 -10.36 8.91
C LEU A 22 -7.62 -10.63 7.84
N GLY A 23 -7.93 -9.61 7.03
CA GLY A 23 -8.93 -9.68 5.96
C GLY A 23 -9.29 -8.29 5.48
N ILE A 24 -10.23 -8.20 4.54
CA ILE A 24 -10.67 -6.93 3.94
C ILE A 24 -11.36 -6.00 4.95
N ASP A 25 -11.97 -6.56 5.99
CA ASP A 25 -12.66 -5.83 7.05
C ASP A 25 -11.73 -5.51 8.24
N ASP A 26 -10.43 -5.76 8.12
CA ASP A 26 -9.47 -5.44 9.18
C ASP A 26 -9.43 -3.92 9.42
N PRO A 27 -9.77 -3.43 10.63
CA PRO A 27 -9.77 -2.01 10.93
C PRO A 27 -8.39 -1.34 10.78
N ASN A 28 -7.30 -2.13 10.79
CA ASN A 28 -5.97 -1.62 10.53
C ASN A 28 -5.80 -1.10 9.10
N ILE A 29 -6.59 -1.57 8.13
CA ILE A 29 -6.57 -1.06 6.75
C ILE A 29 -7.00 0.42 6.75
N GLU A 30 -8.12 0.72 7.42
CA GLU A 30 -8.62 2.10 7.51
C GLU A 30 -7.66 3.01 8.29
N ARG A 31 -7.08 2.47 9.36
CA ARG A 31 -6.08 3.18 10.16
C ARG A 31 -4.84 3.51 9.33
N ASP A 32 -4.33 2.55 8.57
CA ASP A 32 -3.11 2.71 7.79
C ASP A 32 -3.39 3.64 6.56
N LEU A 33 -4.58 3.57 5.94
CA LEU A 33 -5.01 4.51 4.89
C LEU A 33 -5.10 5.97 5.39
N SER A 34 -5.80 6.20 6.50
CA SER A 34 -5.95 7.53 7.10
C SER A 34 -4.61 8.06 7.62
N GLY A 35 -3.80 7.20 8.24
CA GLY A 35 -2.46 7.51 8.69
C GLY A 35 -1.53 7.93 7.55
N CYS A 36 -1.53 7.18 6.44
CA CYS A 36 -0.77 7.54 5.24
C CYS A 36 -1.13 8.93 4.72
N ARG A 37 -2.44 9.21 4.57
CA ARG A 37 -2.92 10.52 4.12
C ARG A 37 -2.39 11.65 4.98
N SER A 38 -2.59 11.57 6.29
CA SER A 38 -2.14 12.61 7.22
C SER A 38 -0.62 12.75 7.24
N ALA A 39 0.13 11.65 7.11
CA ALA A 39 1.59 11.69 7.03
C ALA A 39 2.07 12.38 5.75
N CYS A 40 1.44 12.14 4.61
CA CYS A 40 1.75 12.82 3.35
C CYS A 40 1.48 14.32 3.42
N GLU A 41 0.32 14.73 3.94
CA GLU A 41 -0.02 16.15 4.13
C GLU A 41 0.96 16.86 5.06
N ALA A 42 1.35 16.20 6.15
CA ALA A 42 2.36 16.72 7.08
C ALA A 42 3.73 16.84 6.41
N PHE A 43 4.15 15.81 5.68
CA PHE A 43 5.42 15.79 4.95
C PHE A 43 5.51 16.93 3.93
N GLU A 44 4.46 17.11 3.12
CA GLU A 44 4.39 18.18 2.13
C GLU A 44 4.51 19.55 2.80
N LYS A 45 3.75 19.79 3.87
CA LYS A 45 3.75 21.06 4.60
C LYS A 45 5.10 21.36 5.23
N GLU A 46 5.75 20.35 5.79
CA GLU A 46 7.00 20.49 6.55
C GLU A 46 8.22 20.65 5.64
N TYR A 47 8.31 19.84 4.58
CA TYR A 47 9.53 19.75 3.78
C TYR A 47 9.48 20.53 2.46
N ARG A 48 8.30 20.86 1.89
CA ARG A 48 8.23 21.58 0.60
C ARG A 48 8.92 22.94 0.64
N GLY A 49 8.70 23.72 1.69
CA GLY A 49 9.34 25.03 1.85
C GLY A 49 10.83 24.92 2.17
N LEU A 50 11.18 23.97 3.02
CA LEU A 50 12.54 23.68 3.46
C LEU A 50 13.44 23.32 2.26
N LEU A 51 12.99 22.38 1.42
CA LEU A 51 13.73 21.91 0.26
C LEU A 51 13.85 22.99 -0.83
N LYS A 52 12.81 23.82 -1.02
CA LYS A 52 12.85 24.94 -1.97
C LYS A 52 13.88 26.01 -1.59
N SER A 53 14.14 26.19 -0.29
CA SER A 53 15.07 27.22 0.18
C SER A 53 16.54 26.89 -0.14
N GLY A 54 16.87 25.61 -0.37
CA GLY A 54 18.24 25.15 -0.60
C GLY A 54 19.18 25.24 0.61
N ALA A 55 18.72 25.83 1.71
CA ALA A 55 19.47 26.00 2.96
C ALA A 55 19.02 24.96 4.00
N THR A 56 19.25 23.69 3.68
CA THR A 56 18.80 22.56 4.51
C THR A 56 19.99 21.87 5.15
N GLU A 57 19.97 21.69 6.47
CA GLU A 57 21.02 20.96 7.17
C GLU A 57 20.95 19.46 6.84
N PRO A 58 22.08 18.74 6.77
CA PRO A 58 22.10 17.29 6.48
C PRO A 58 21.20 16.46 7.40
N SER A 59 21.07 16.87 8.67
CA SER A 59 20.19 16.22 9.65
C SER A 59 18.70 16.34 9.28
N GLN A 60 18.29 17.47 8.72
CA GLN A 60 16.92 17.69 8.28
C GLN A 60 16.59 16.89 7.02
N ILE A 61 17.54 16.77 6.09
CA ILE A 61 17.40 15.91 4.91
C ILE A 61 17.27 14.43 5.34
N LYS A 62 18.10 13.99 6.28
CA LYS A 62 17.99 12.63 6.84
C LYS A 62 16.61 12.40 7.46
N GLN A 63 16.10 13.36 8.22
CA GLN A 63 14.78 13.24 8.85
C GLN A 63 13.66 13.17 7.80
N ALA A 64 13.73 14.01 6.77
CA ALA A 64 12.81 13.95 5.63
C ALA A 64 12.84 12.57 4.96
N LEU A 65 14.02 12.00 4.74
CA LEU A 65 14.13 10.66 4.13
C LEU A 65 13.47 9.59 5.01
N VAL A 66 13.72 9.62 6.32
CA VAL A 66 13.13 8.67 7.28
C VAL A 66 11.61 8.79 7.31
N ASP A 67 11.07 10.00 7.24
CA ASP A 67 9.62 10.19 7.24
C ASP A 67 8.98 9.77 5.91
N LEU A 68 9.68 9.99 4.79
CA LEU A 68 9.28 9.47 3.49
C LEU A 68 9.29 7.93 3.47
N GLU A 69 10.31 7.29 4.03
CA GLU A 69 10.41 5.82 4.13
C GLU A 69 9.21 5.23 4.88
N LYS A 70 8.77 5.82 5.99
CA LYS A 70 7.59 5.36 6.74
C LYS A 70 6.31 5.44 5.91
N ILE A 71 6.15 6.53 5.14
CA ILE A 71 5.00 6.70 4.24
C ILE A 71 5.01 5.59 3.17
N LEU A 72 6.17 5.38 2.54
CA LEU A 72 6.33 4.38 1.48
C LEU A 72 6.15 2.95 2.02
N GLU A 73 6.61 2.65 3.22
CA GLU A 73 6.43 1.36 3.87
C GLU A 73 4.94 1.03 4.07
N SER A 74 4.17 1.99 4.58
CA SER A 74 2.73 1.81 4.81
C SER A 74 1.95 1.67 3.48
N LEU A 75 2.27 2.49 2.47
CA LEU A 75 1.70 2.35 1.13
C LEU A 75 2.06 1.00 0.49
N SER A 76 3.30 0.56 0.63
CA SER A 76 3.78 -0.74 0.12
C SER A 76 3.05 -1.91 0.77
N LYS A 77 2.82 -1.86 2.09
CA LYS A 77 2.03 -2.87 2.83
C LYS A 77 0.59 -2.96 2.31
N LEU A 78 -0.09 -1.82 2.17
CA LEU A 78 -1.45 -1.73 1.63
C LEU A 78 -1.54 -2.26 0.20
N GLY A 79 -0.64 -1.78 -0.68
CA GLY A 79 -0.59 -2.19 -2.08
C GLY A 79 -0.28 -3.67 -2.25
N SER A 80 0.65 -4.22 -1.45
CA SER A 80 0.97 -5.65 -1.47
C SER A 80 -0.22 -6.51 -1.07
N PHE A 81 -0.97 -6.11 -0.03
CA PHE A 81 -2.16 -6.84 0.40
C PHE A 81 -3.22 -6.89 -0.70
N VAL A 82 -3.56 -5.73 -1.27
CA VAL A 82 -4.58 -5.66 -2.32
C VAL A 82 -4.15 -6.35 -3.60
N GLY A 83 -2.91 -6.17 -4.05
CA GLY A 83 -2.40 -6.85 -5.23
C GLY A 83 -2.44 -8.38 -5.09
N LEU A 84 -2.20 -8.91 -3.90
CA LEU A 84 -2.31 -10.34 -3.63
C LEU A 84 -3.78 -10.81 -3.59
N LEU A 85 -4.69 -10.01 -3.04
CA LEU A 85 -6.13 -10.30 -3.05
C LEU A 85 -6.70 -10.33 -4.48
N THR A 86 -6.38 -9.33 -5.30
CA THR A 86 -6.86 -9.25 -6.69
C THR A 86 -6.23 -10.31 -7.58
N ALA A 87 -4.98 -10.73 -7.30
CA ALA A 87 -4.35 -11.87 -7.97
C ALA A 87 -5.06 -13.21 -7.68
N VAL A 88 -5.73 -13.34 -6.54
CA VAL A 88 -6.51 -14.54 -6.17
C VAL A 88 -7.90 -14.51 -6.80
N ASP A 89 -8.58 -13.36 -6.79
CA ASP A 89 -9.93 -13.21 -7.33
C ASP A 89 -10.18 -11.77 -7.85
N ASN A 90 -9.87 -11.56 -9.13
CA ASN A 90 -10.03 -10.25 -9.79
C ASN A 90 -11.49 -9.88 -10.15
N LEU A 91 -12.44 -10.80 -9.94
CA LEU A 91 -13.87 -10.55 -10.14
C LEU A 91 -14.57 -10.16 -8.83
N ASN A 92 -13.87 -10.23 -7.69
CA ASN A 92 -14.40 -9.82 -6.41
C ASN A 92 -14.53 -8.29 -6.33
N ASN A 93 -15.77 -7.80 -6.22
CA ASN A 93 -16.07 -6.38 -6.16
C ASN A 93 -15.48 -5.67 -4.94
N GLU A 94 -15.35 -6.34 -3.79
CA GLU A 94 -14.82 -5.73 -2.58
C GLU A 94 -13.31 -5.48 -2.71
N TYR A 95 -12.57 -6.40 -3.36
CA TYR A 95 -11.14 -6.22 -3.60
C TYR A 95 -10.88 -5.05 -4.55
N ARG A 96 -11.70 -4.91 -5.61
CA ARG A 96 -11.62 -3.79 -6.56
C ARG A 96 -11.92 -2.45 -5.90
N LYS A 97 -12.94 -2.38 -5.04
CA LYS A 97 -13.22 -1.15 -4.28
C LYS A 97 -12.05 -0.75 -3.40
N LEU A 98 -11.37 -1.71 -2.77
CA LEU A 98 -10.21 -1.42 -1.93
C LEU A 98 -9.00 -0.97 -2.77
N GLU A 99 -8.80 -1.59 -3.94
CA GLU A 99 -7.82 -1.17 -4.96
C GLU A 99 -8.05 0.26 -5.41
N ASP A 100 -9.27 0.59 -5.84
CA ASP A 100 -9.66 1.94 -6.27
C ASP A 100 -9.39 2.99 -5.17
N ARG A 101 -9.62 2.64 -3.90
CA ARG A 101 -9.36 3.54 -2.76
C ARG A 101 -7.87 3.79 -2.54
N ILE A 102 -7.03 2.77 -2.69
CA ILE A 102 -5.57 2.90 -2.59
C ILE A 102 -5.04 3.73 -3.77
N ASP A 103 -5.53 3.47 -4.98
CA ASP A 103 -5.14 4.23 -6.17
C ASP A 103 -5.53 5.71 -6.05
N GLN A 104 -6.74 6.00 -5.56
CA GLN A 104 -7.19 7.37 -5.32
C GLN A 104 -6.30 8.09 -4.28
N LEU A 105 -5.89 7.38 -3.22
CA LEU A 105 -4.93 7.92 -2.26
C LEU A 105 -3.59 8.24 -2.95
N GLY A 106 -3.12 7.36 -3.84
CA GLY A 106 -1.91 7.59 -4.63
C GLY A 106 -2.00 8.85 -5.51
N VAL A 107 -3.14 9.10 -6.15
CA VAL A 107 -3.37 10.29 -6.98
C VAL A 107 -3.37 11.57 -6.14
N GLU A 108 -3.94 11.54 -4.95
CA GLU A 108 -4.04 12.73 -4.09
C GLU A 108 -2.70 13.15 -3.47
N ILE A 109 -1.71 12.26 -3.48
CA ILE A 109 -0.39 12.48 -2.90
C ILE A 109 0.65 13.00 -3.93
N GLN A 110 0.40 12.83 -5.24
CA GLN A 110 1.31 13.27 -6.32
C GLN A 110 1.32 14.78 -6.56
#